data_AF-A0A267MD26-F1
#
_entry.id   AF-A0A267MD26-F1
#
_cell.length_a   1.000
_cell.length_b   1.000
_cell.length_c   1.000
_cell.angle_alpha   90.00
_cell.angle_beta   90.00
_cell.angle_gamma   90.00
#
_symmetry.space_group_name_H-M   'P 1'
#
loop_
_entity.id
_entity.type
_entity.pdbx_description
1 polymer ?
#
loop_
_entity_poly.entity_id
_entity_poly.type
_entity_poly.pdbx_seq_one_letter_code
_entity_poly.pdbx_strand_id
1 'polypeptide(L)'
;MNTWDKQNYLVLPFNNIDHAEFMVNLMRFYVAETDIDEEKALDKIMTTLPSEKEVNLHLPLTKEEKENPLNLKTKRIKSFYSNKLSNSPFGHDLER
;
A
#
# COMPACT_ATOMS: atom_id res chain seq x y z
N MET A 1 -18.56 -25.18 6.80
CA MET A 1 -18.41 -23.77 6.41
C MET A 1 -16.95 -23.54 6.06
N ASN A 2 -16.60 -23.60 4.76
CA ASN A 2 -15.25 -23.30 4.30
C ASN A 2 -15.09 -21.78 4.20
N THR A 3 -14.62 -21.15 5.27
CA THR A 3 -14.16 -19.74 5.23
C THR A 3 -12.92 -19.58 4.35
N TRP A 4 -12.14 -20.65 4.15
CA TRP A 4 -10.96 -20.68 3.29
C TRP A 4 -11.25 -20.58 1.78
N ASP A 5 -12.48 -20.90 1.35
CA ASP A 5 -12.87 -20.82 -0.08
C ASP A 5 -13.15 -19.38 -0.54
N LYS A 6 -13.32 -18.43 0.40
CA LYS A 6 -13.51 -17.00 0.09
C LYS A 6 -12.25 -16.25 0.48
N GLN A 7 -11.41 -15.95 -0.50
CA GLN A 7 -10.11 -15.28 -0.36
C GLN A 7 -10.18 -13.80 0.05
N ASN A 8 -11.17 -13.40 0.86
CA ASN A 8 -11.27 -12.03 1.36
C ASN A 8 -10.43 -11.89 2.63
N TYR A 9 -9.13 -12.12 2.50
CA TYR A 9 -8.18 -11.88 3.58
C TYR A 9 -7.91 -10.38 3.67
N LEU A 10 -7.75 -9.90 4.90
CA LEU A 10 -7.24 -8.55 5.13
C LEU A 10 -5.81 -8.47 4.58
N VAL A 11 -5.61 -7.69 3.53
CA VAL A 11 -4.28 -7.46 2.95
C VAL A 11 -3.80 -6.10 3.42
N LEU A 12 -2.58 -6.07 3.99
CA LEU A 12 -1.97 -4.83 4.44
C LEU A 12 -1.52 -3.97 3.26
N PRO A 13 -1.53 -2.64 3.39
CA PRO A 13 -1.02 -1.77 2.35
C PRO A 13 0.47 -2.04 2.10
N PHE A 14 0.86 -2.15 0.83
CA PHE A 14 2.25 -2.42 0.45
C PHE A 14 3.12 -1.16 0.41
N ASN A 15 2.49 0.02 0.29
CA ASN A 15 3.18 1.30 0.35
C ASN A 15 3.51 1.65 1.81
N ASN A 16 4.75 2.05 2.08
CA ASN A 16 5.20 2.37 3.43
C ASN A 16 4.42 3.52 4.08
N ILE A 17 3.99 4.51 3.30
CA ILE A 17 3.21 5.65 3.82
C ILE A 17 1.84 5.16 4.28
N ASP A 18 1.13 4.45 3.40
CA ASP A 18 -0.22 3.95 3.68
C ASP A 18 -0.19 2.88 4.79
N HIS A 19 0.89 2.08 4.85
CA HIS A 19 1.09 1.10 5.90
C HIS A 19 1.30 1.75 7.28
N ALA A 20 2.09 2.81 7.36
CA ALA A 20 2.26 3.55 8.61
C ALA A 20 0.94 4.20 9.05
N GLU A 21 0.19 4.78 8.11
CA GLU A 21 -1.12 5.36 8.38
C GLU A 21 -2.14 4.30 8.84
N PHE A 22 -2.18 3.15 8.18
CA PHE A 22 -2.99 2.00 8.58
C PHE A 22 -2.69 1.60 10.02
N MET A 23 -1.41 1.42 10.38
CA MET A 23 -1.01 1.01 11.73
C MET A 23 -1.40 2.05 12.79
N VAL A 24 -1.24 3.34 12.48
CA VAL A 24 -1.66 4.43 13.38
C VAL A 24 -3.17 4.42 13.60
N ASN A 25 -3.96 4.26 12.55
CA ASN A 25 -5.42 4.23 12.68
C ASN A 25 -5.90 2.94 13.35
N LEU A 26 -5.22 1.81 13.14
CA LEU A 26 -5.47 0.57 13.87
C LEU A 26 -5.24 0.74 15.37
N MET A 27 -4.13 1.39 15.77
CA MET A 27 -3.90 1.70 17.19
C MET A 27 -4.98 2.62 17.75
N ARG A 28 -5.43 3.63 16.98
CA ARG A 28 -6.52 4.52 17.40
C ARG A 28 -7.84 3.80 17.58
N PHE A 29 -8.17 2.85 16.71
CA PHE A 29 -9.36 2.03 16.80
C PHE A 29 -9.40 1.27 18.14
N TYR A 30 -8.28 0.66 18.55
CA TYR A 30 -8.22 -0.07 19.84
C TYR A 30 -8.17 0.81 21.09
N VAL A 31 -7.74 2.07 20.96
CA VAL A 31 -7.66 3.02 22.08
C VAL A 31 -8.91 3.89 22.19
N ALA A 32 -9.81 3.85 21.22
CA ALA A 32 -11.02 4.66 21.21
C ALA A 32 -11.90 4.37 22.44
N GLU A 33 -12.27 5.43 23.16
CA GLU A 33 -13.17 5.36 24.30
C GLU A 33 -14.64 5.57 23.90
N THR A 34 -14.88 6.06 22.68
CA THR A 34 -16.21 6.37 22.15
C THR A 34 -16.45 5.70 20.81
N ASP A 35 -17.68 5.26 20.57
CA ASP A 35 -18.11 4.61 19.32
C ASP A 35 -17.86 5.52 18.10
N ILE A 36 -17.92 6.84 18.29
CA ILE A 36 -17.69 7.82 17.22
C ILE A 36 -16.22 7.81 16.78
N ASP A 37 -15.30 7.77 17.74
CA ASP A 37 -13.86 7.75 17.47
C ASP A 37 -13.42 6.39 16.90
N GLU A 38 -14.05 5.31 17.36
CA GLU A 38 -13.88 3.96 16.83
C GLU A 38 -14.26 3.92 15.34
N GLU A 39 -15.48 4.34 15.00
CA GLU A 39 -15.97 4.34 13.62
C GLU A 39 -15.10 5.21 12.70
N LYS A 40 -14.67 6.37 13.20
CA LYS A 40 -13.77 7.26 12.46
C LYS A 40 -12.40 6.64 12.21
N ALA A 41 -11.87 5.89 13.17
CA ALA A 41 -10.61 5.16 13.01
C ALA A 41 -10.79 4.01 12.01
N LEU A 42 -11.90 3.28 12.09
CA LEU A 42 -12.25 2.21 11.16
C LEU A 42 -12.36 2.70 9.71
N ASP A 43 -13.09 3.80 9.48
CA ASP A 43 -13.26 4.36 8.14
C ASP A 43 -11.90 4.71 7.51
N LYS A 44 -10.99 5.29 8.30
CA LYS A 44 -9.62 5.55 7.86
C LYS A 44 -8.84 4.27 7.54
N ILE A 45 -8.93 3.24 8.38
CA ILE A 45 -8.32 1.94 8.10
C ILE A 45 -8.78 1.42 6.73
N MET A 46 -10.09 1.48 6.45
CA MET A 46 -10.67 1.00 5.19
C MET A 46 -10.17 1.79 3.98
N THR A 47 -9.97 3.11 4.11
CA THR A 47 -9.43 3.94 3.02
C THR A 47 -7.96 3.64 2.69
N THR A 48 -7.20 3.13 3.66
CA THR A 48 -5.77 2.81 3.46
C THR A 48 -5.52 1.43 2.84
N LEU A 49 -6.55 0.57 2.79
CA LEU A 49 -6.41 -0.78 2.25
C LEU A 49 -6.01 -0.79 0.77
N PRO A 50 -5.17 -1.74 0.35
CA PRO A 50 -4.75 -1.84 -1.04
C PRO A 50 -5.93 -2.23 -1.94
N SER A 51 -5.95 -1.69 -3.15
CA SER A 51 -6.93 -2.07 -4.17
C SER A 51 -6.65 -3.48 -4.71
N GLU A 52 -7.67 -4.15 -5.25
CA GLU A 52 -7.53 -5.49 -5.86
C GLU A 52 -6.43 -5.53 -6.93
N LYS A 53 -6.25 -4.42 -7.67
CA LYS A 53 -5.20 -4.30 -8.69
C LYS A 53 -3.79 -4.28 -8.10
N GLU A 54 -3.62 -3.67 -6.93
CA GLU A 54 -2.36 -3.64 -6.21
C GLU A 54 -2.07 -4.98 -5.55
N VAL A 55 -3.07 -5.62 -4.93
CA VAL A 55 -2.93 -6.98 -4.40
C VAL A 55 -2.46 -7.94 -5.49
N ASN A 56 -3.11 -7.92 -6.66
CA ASN A 56 -2.74 -8.77 -7.79
C ASN A 56 -1.32 -8.53 -8.32
N LEU A 57 -0.76 -7.33 -8.13
CA LEU A 57 0.63 -7.05 -8.53
C LEU A 57 1.66 -7.74 -7.64
N HIS A 58 1.32 -7.94 -6.37
CA HIS A 58 2.19 -8.57 -5.39
C HIS A 58 1.96 -10.09 -5.27
N LEU A 59 0.92 -10.62 -5.90
CA LEU A 59 0.71 -12.06 -5.98
C LEU A 59 1.80 -12.73 -6.83
N PRO A 60 2.25 -13.93 -6.45
CA PRO A 60 3.15 -14.71 -7.28
C PRO A 60 2.53 -14.98 -8.65
N LEU A 61 3.35 -14.93 -9.70
CA LEU A 61 2.94 -15.38 -11.04
C LEU A 61 2.39 -16.81 -10.97
N THR A 62 1.28 -17.03 -11.66
CA THR A 62 0.69 -18.34 -11.87
C THR A 62 1.62 -19.24 -12.68
N LYS A 63 1.38 -20.56 -12.66
CA LYS A 63 2.23 -21.51 -13.41
C LYS A 63 2.22 -21.22 -14.92
N GLU A 64 1.06 -20.87 -15.46
CA GLU A 64 0.86 -20.54 -16.88
C GLU A 64 1.66 -19.29 -17.29
N GLU A 65 1.73 -18.27 -16.44
CA GLU A 65 2.51 -17.06 -16.66
C GLU A 65 4.03 -17.30 -16.60
N LYS A 66 4.47 -18.30 -15.82
CA LYS A 66 5.89 -18.71 -15.75
C LYS A 66 6.32 -19.49 -16.99
N GLU A 67 5.42 -20.28 -17.58
CA GLU A 67 5.70 -21.10 -18.76
C GLU A 67 5.73 -20.29 -20.07
N ASN A 68 5.00 -19.18 -20.14
CA ASN A 68 4.97 -18.28 -21.31
C ASN A 68 5.42 -16.84 -20.98
N PRO A 69 6.71 -16.61 -20.71
CA PRO A 69 7.22 -15.31 -20.29
C PRO A 69 7.09 -14.21 -21.37
N LEU A 70 6.95 -14.58 -22.64
CA LEU A 70 6.79 -13.63 -23.75
C LEU A 70 5.44 -12.90 -23.76
N ASN A 71 4.43 -13.43 -23.05
CA ASN A 71 3.09 -12.83 -22.96
C ASN A 71 2.87 -11.98 -21.69
N LEU A 72 3.90 -11.81 -20.87
CA LEU A 72 3.82 -11.03 -19.63
C LEU A 72 3.65 -9.54 -19.92
N LYS A 73 2.56 -8.95 -19.43
CA LYS A 73 2.33 -7.50 -19.53
C LYS A 73 3.13 -6.77 -18.46
N THR A 74 4.06 -5.91 -18.88
CA THR A 74 4.77 -5.01 -17.95
C THR A 74 3.91 -3.80 -17.60
N LYS A 75 3.90 -3.38 -16.34
CA LYS A 75 3.28 -2.12 -15.89
C LYS A 75 4.34 -1.16 -15.35
N ARG A 76 4.23 0.11 -15.71
CA ARG A 76 5.07 1.18 -15.15
C ARG A 76 4.51 1.59 -13.78
N ILE A 77 5.28 1.32 -12.73
CA ILE A 77 4.93 1.74 -11.36
C ILE A 77 5.36 3.22 -11.21
N LYS A 78 4.46 4.07 -10.70
CA LYS A 78 4.80 5.47 -10.39
C LYS A 78 5.71 5.49 -9.15
N SER A 79 6.76 6.29 -9.18
CA SER A 79 7.59 6.49 -7.99
C SER A 79 6.77 7.15 -6.89
N PHE A 80 6.75 6.54 -5.70
CA PHE A 80 6.10 7.10 -4.52
C PHE A 80 6.86 8.30 -3.95
N TYR A 81 8.18 8.33 -4.14
CA TYR A 81 8.99 9.48 -3.81
C TYR A 81 8.97 10.44 -5.01
N SER A 82 8.45 11.64 -4.79
CA SER A 82 8.66 12.74 -5.71
C SER A 82 10.16 13.00 -5.79
N ASN A 83 10.76 12.94 -6.98
CA ASN A 83 12.04 13.59 -7.23
C ASN A 83 11.84 15.10 -7.10
N LYS A 84 11.78 15.61 -5.87
CA LYS A 84 11.94 17.05 -5.59
C LYS A 84 13.42 17.37 -5.64
N LEU A 85 14.00 17.30 -6.83
CA LEU A 85 15.34 17.78 -7.14
C LEU A 85 15.23 18.80 -8.27
N SER A 86 14.64 19.94 -7.96
CA SER A 86 14.96 21.23 -8.56
C SER A 86 14.30 22.32 -7.73
N ASN A 87 15.09 23.32 -7.33
CA ASN A 87 14.77 24.46 -6.47
C ASN A 87 14.98 24.25 -4.95
N SER A 88 16.16 23.75 -4.57
CA SER A 88 16.81 24.18 -3.31
C SER A 88 17.72 25.37 -3.63
N PRO A 89 17.65 26.50 -2.89
CA PRO A 89 18.53 27.66 -3.12
C PRO A 89 19.96 27.46 -2.58
N PHE A 90 20.29 26.31 -1.99
CA PHE A 90 21.60 26.05 -1.37
C PHE A 90 22.49 25.11 -2.19
N GLY A 91 22.46 25.27 -3.51
CA GLY A 91 23.18 24.41 -4.46
C GLY A 91 24.50 24.99 -4.96
N HIS A 92 25.23 25.77 -4.17
CA HIS A 92 26.58 26.19 -4.55
C HIS A 92 27.54 26.03 -3.37
N ASP A 93 28.65 25.36 -3.68
CA ASP A 93 29.96 25.46 -3.03
C ASP A 93 30.22 24.55 -1.83
N LEU A 94 30.17 23.25 -2.09
CA LEU A 94 31.16 22.32 -1.56
C LEU A 94 31.84 21.60 -2.73
N GLU A 95 32.70 22.32 -3.46
CA GLU A 95 33.79 21.70 -4.21
C GLU A 95 35.10 22.49 -3.99
N ARG A 96 36.02 21.79 -3.32
CA ARG A 96 37.47 22.03 -3.12
C ARG A 96 37.91 23.00 -2.03
#